data_AF-A0A4Q6BN37-F1
#
_entry.id   AF-A0A4Q6BN37-F1
#
_cell.length_a   1.000
_cell.length_b   1.000
_cell.length_c   1.000
_cell.angle_alpha   90.00
_cell.angle_beta   90.00
_cell.angle_gamma   90.00
#
_symmetry.space_group_name_H-M   'P 1'
#
loop_
_entity.id
_entity.type
_entity.pdbx_description
1 polymer ?
#
loop_
_entity_poly.entity_id
_entity_poly.type
_entity_poly.pdbx_seq_one_letter_code
_entity_poly.pdbx_strand_id
1 'polypeptide(L)'
;MTKKLKPFIFVILLISSLVLAPVSANASAEESLGEQTWNDFKSPYSTPVRPYFLVGSALAITFAIFEDSVSDPLQVRTISDRPLGNFASDLGVLAGSLTPNLIYAGGMLLTAAITGNHETRAKGNLMLRATAYSQATTTALKFIIREPRPDGSGEKVSFPSGHSTGAFSFASVIQAEHGWIYGGLAYTYAT
;
A
#
# COMPACT_ATOMS: atom_id res chain seq x y z
N MET A 1 -7.35 1.97 -31.90
CA MET A 1 -6.63 1.85 -30.61
C MET A 1 -7.54 1.87 -29.37
N THR A 2 -8.85 1.65 -29.49
CA THR A 2 -9.85 1.91 -28.43
C THR A 2 -10.49 0.66 -27.79
N LYS A 3 -10.24 -0.54 -28.32
CA LYS A 3 -10.84 -1.78 -27.81
C LYS A 3 -10.14 -2.37 -26.57
N LYS A 4 -8.88 -2.00 -26.29
CA LYS A 4 -8.11 -2.50 -25.13
C LYS A 4 -8.25 -1.66 -23.85
N LEU A 5 -8.84 -0.46 -23.95
CA LEU A 5 -9.00 0.45 -22.80
C LEU A 5 -10.23 0.10 -21.93
N LYS A 6 -11.29 -0.43 -22.56
CA LYS A 6 -12.53 -0.84 -21.88
C LYS A 6 -12.34 -1.99 -20.87
N PRO A 7 -11.63 -3.09 -21.17
CA PRO A 7 -11.39 -4.13 -20.17
C PRO A 7 -10.48 -3.64 -19.03
N PHE A 8 -9.61 -2.67 -19.30
CA PHE A 8 -8.67 -2.12 -18.32
C PHE A 8 -9.35 -1.26 -17.25
N ILE A 9 -10.26 -0.36 -17.66
CA ILE A 9 -11.11 0.41 -16.73
C ILE A 9 -12.01 -0.54 -15.93
N PHE A 10 -12.52 -1.61 -16.56
CA PHE A 10 -13.34 -2.61 -15.89
C PHE A 10 -12.55 -3.39 -14.83
N VAL A 11 -11.29 -3.76 -15.08
CA VAL A 11 -10.44 -4.46 -14.11
C VAL A 11 -10.05 -3.54 -12.94
N ILE A 12 -9.75 -2.27 -13.19
CA ILE A 12 -9.52 -1.28 -12.12
C ILE A 12 -10.78 -1.13 -11.27
N LEU A 13 -11.95 -0.93 -11.90
CA LEU A 13 -13.23 -0.79 -11.22
C LEU A 13 -13.63 -2.06 -10.46
N LEU A 14 -13.35 -3.25 -11.01
CA LEU A 14 -13.61 -4.55 -10.41
C LEU A 14 -12.69 -4.83 -9.22
N ILE A 15 -11.41 -4.50 -9.32
CA ILE A 15 -10.46 -4.64 -8.20
C ILE A 15 -10.84 -3.65 -7.09
N SER A 16 -11.20 -2.41 -7.42
CA SER A 16 -11.72 -1.47 -6.42
C SER A 16 -13.06 -1.89 -5.82
N SER A 17 -13.93 -2.59 -6.55
CA SER A 17 -15.22 -3.05 -6.03
C SER A 17 -15.13 -4.34 -5.21
N LEU A 18 -14.23 -5.26 -5.56
CA LEU A 18 -14.01 -6.50 -4.79
C LEU A 18 -13.26 -6.26 -3.47
N VAL A 19 -12.38 -5.26 -3.44
CA VAL A 19 -11.54 -4.94 -2.27
C VAL A 19 -12.33 -4.26 -1.14
N LEU A 20 -13.49 -3.67 -1.45
CA LEU A 20 -14.27 -2.87 -0.50
C LEU A 20 -15.63 -3.48 -0.11
N ALA A 21 -15.87 -4.76 -0.44
CA ALA A 21 -17.00 -5.48 0.15
C ALA A 21 -16.86 -5.43 1.69
N PRO A 22 -17.90 -5.00 2.42
CA PRO A 22 -17.68 -4.49 3.75
C PRO A 22 -17.59 -5.65 4.74
N VAL A 23 -16.52 -5.64 5.54
CA VAL A 23 -16.56 -6.13 6.93
C VAL A 23 -17.49 -5.19 7.71
N SER A 24 -18.79 -5.21 7.40
CA SER A 24 -19.82 -4.45 8.10
C SER A 24 -20.67 -5.42 8.92
N ALA A 25 -20.41 -5.44 10.23
CA ALA A 25 -21.52 -5.49 11.17
C ALA A 25 -21.68 -4.04 11.64
N ASN A 26 -22.80 -3.43 11.26
CA ASN A 26 -23.23 -2.05 11.54
C ASN A 26 -22.73 -0.97 10.56
N ALA A 27 -23.41 -0.88 9.42
CA ALA A 27 -23.51 0.36 8.65
C ALA A 27 -24.93 0.91 8.81
N SER A 28 -25.20 1.53 9.96
CA SER A 28 -26.30 2.48 10.10
C SER A 28 -25.80 3.85 9.63
N ALA A 29 -25.80 4.08 8.32
CA ALA A 29 -25.83 5.39 7.64
C ALA A 29 -25.63 5.19 6.13
N GLU A 30 -26.74 5.04 5.40
CA GLU A 30 -27.14 5.68 4.13
C GLU A 30 -26.15 6.08 3.01
N GLU A 31 -24.86 5.72 3.03
CA GLU A 31 -23.95 5.94 1.89
C GLU A 31 -23.73 4.62 1.15
N SER A 32 -24.01 4.60 -0.17
CA SER A 32 -23.79 3.39 -0.96
C SER A 32 -22.31 3.03 -0.99
N LEU A 33 -21.98 1.74 -1.01
CA LEU A 33 -20.60 1.25 -1.01
C LEU A 33 -19.72 1.89 -2.11
N GLY A 34 -20.34 2.24 -3.24
CA GLY A 34 -19.68 2.93 -4.35
C GLY A 34 -19.35 4.40 -4.04
N GLU A 35 -20.18 5.09 -3.25
CA GLU A 35 -19.97 6.49 -2.88
C GLU A 35 -18.84 6.65 -1.88
N GLN A 36 -18.80 5.79 -0.85
CA GLN A 36 -17.68 5.73 0.08
C GLN A 36 -16.36 5.37 -0.63
N THR A 37 -16.39 4.38 -1.52
CA THR A 37 -15.21 4.01 -2.35
C THR A 37 -14.72 5.19 -3.21
N TRP A 38 -15.66 5.95 -3.78
CA TRP A 38 -15.35 7.10 -4.62
C TRP A 38 -14.79 8.27 -3.83
N ASN A 39 -15.32 8.50 -2.63
CA ASN A 39 -14.82 9.50 -1.70
C ASN A 39 -13.41 9.14 -1.21
N ASP A 40 -13.17 7.88 -0.85
CA ASP A 40 -11.86 7.37 -0.48
C ASP A 40 -10.84 7.51 -1.64
N PHE A 41 -11.24 7.19 -2.87
CA PHE A 41 -10.39 7.36 -4.06
C PHE A 41 -10.00 8.81 -4.34
N LYS A 42 -10.93 9.76 -4.11
CA LYS A 42 -10.66 11.20 -4.29
C LYS A 42 -9.92 11.84 -3.13
N SER A 43 -9.93 11.20 -1.96
CA SER A 43 -9.38 11.73 -0.72
C SER A 43 -7.95 12.27 -0.84
N PRO A 44 -7.03 11.70 -1.64
CA PRO A 44 -5.67 12.26 -1.77
C PRO A 44 -5.64 13.65 -2.43
N TYR A 45 -6.68 14.02 -3.17
CA TYR A 45 -6.79 15.31 -3.87
C TYR A 45 -7.74 16.28 -3.20
N SER A 46 -8.74 15.78 -2.47
CA SER A 46 -9.83 16.57 -1.89
C SER A 46 -9.66 16.90 -0.41
N THR A 47 -8.70 16.28 0.28
CA THR A 47 -8.52 16.46 1.74
C THR A 47 -7.23 17.20 2.07
N PRO A 48 -7.04 17.64 3.33
CA PRO A 48 -5.79 18.27 3.79
C PRO A 48 -4.53 17.40 3.66
N VAL A 49 -4.64 16.11 3.31
CA VAL A 49 -3.46 15.25 3.05
C VAL A 49 -2.84 15.48 1.66
N ARG A 50 -3.49 16.26 0.80
CA ARG A 50 -3.02 16.61 -0.55
C ARG A 50 -1.54 16.99 -0.67
N PRO A 51 -0.95 17.88 0.15
CA PRO A 51 0.47 18.21 0.03
C PRO A 51 1.38 16.99 0.19
N TYR A 52 1.09 16.09 1.12
CA TYR A 52 1.87 14.86 1.32
C TYR A 52 1.78 13.93 0.11
N PHE A 53 0.58 13.78 -0.45
CA PHE A 53 0.38 13.01 -1.68
C PHE A 53 1.15 13.60 -2.86
N LEU A 54 1.12 14.92 -3.04
CA LEU A 54 1.84 15.60 -4.12
C LEU A 54 3.36 15.49 -3.96
N VAL A 55 3.89 15.69 -2.76
CA VAL A 55 5.32 15.54 -2.46
C VAL A 55 5.76 14.09 -2.71
N GLY A 56 5.02 13.11 -2.19
CA GLY A 56 5.31 11.69 -2.41
C GLY A 56 5.28 11.32 -3.90
N SER A 57 4.27 11.81 -4.63
CA SER A 57 4.17 11.58 -6.09
C SER A 57 5.32 12.22 -6.85
N ALA A 58 5.70 13.45 -6.51
CA ALA A 58 6.83 14.14 -7.13
C ALA A 58 8.16 13.40 -6.88
N LEU A 59 8.39 12.92 -5.65
CA LEU A 59 9.54 12.11 -5.31
C LEU A 59 9.55 10.78 -6.09
N ALA A 60 8.42 10.08 -6.14
CA ALA A 60 8.31 8.82 -6.90
C ALA A 60 8.61 9.02 -8.39
N ILE A 61 8.08 10.08 -9.01
CA ILE A 61 8.37 10.44 -10.41
C ILE A 61 9.86 10.77 -10.56
N THR A 62 10.46 11.50 -9.61
CA THR A 62 11.88 11.83 -9.65
C THR A 62 12.73 10.54 -9.61
N PHE A 63 12.45 9.62 -8.69
CA PHE A 63 13.16 8.34 -8.63
C PHE A 63 12.94 7.45 -9.85
N ALA A 64 11.78 7.51 -10.48
CA ALA A 64 11.52 6.82 -11.74
C ALA A 64 12.31 7.43 -12.92
N ILE A 65 12.47 8.76 -12.97
CA ILE A 65 13.28 9.43 -13.99
C ILE A 65 14.78 9.14 -13.81
N PHE A 66 15.24 9.08 -12.55
CA PHE A 66 16.64 8.86 -12.20
C PHE A 66 16.94 7.39 -11.84
N GLU A 67 16.14 6.45 -12.33
CA GLU A 67 16.24 5.01 -12.02
C GLU A 67 17.64 4.45 -12.31
N ASP A 68 18.12 4.60 -13.56
CA ASP A 68 19.43 4.11 -14.01
C ASP A 68 20.63 4.67 -13.23
N SER A 69 20.50 5.90 -12.72
CA SER A 69 21.61 6.63 -12.09
C SER A 69 21.60 6.55 -10.57
N VAL A 70 20.43 6.32 -9.96
CA VAL A 70 20.25 6.37 -8.50
C VAL A 70 19.68 5.06 -7.99
N SER A 71 18.49 4.67 -8.45
CA SER A 71 17.77 3.51 -7.92
C SER A 71 18.49 2.19 -8.19
N ASP A 72 18.89 1.96 -9.44
CA ASP A 72 19.52 0.71 -9.88
C ASP A 72 20.89 0.48 -9.24
N PRO A 73 21.83 1.45 -9.25
CA PRO A 73 23.13 1.26 -8.61
C PRO A 73 23.01 1.03 -7.11
N LEU A 74 22.08 1.71 -6.43
CA LEU A 74 21.85 1.53 -4.99
C LEU A 74 21.24 0.16 -4.68
N GLN A 75 20.30 -0.30 -5.51
CA GLN A 75 19.67 -1.60 -5.34
C GLN A 75 20.69 -2.74 -5.53
N VAL A 76 21.50 -2.69 -6.58
CA VAL A 76 22.53 -3.72 -6.86
C VAL A 76 23.55 -3.79 -5.72
N ARG A 77 24.04 -2.64 -5.23
CA ARG A 77 24.98 -2.60 -4.09
C ARG A 77 24.36 -3.15 -2.82
N THR A 78 23.15 -2.74 -2.49
CA THR A 78 22.47 -3.17 -1.25
C THR A 78 22.21 -4.68 -1.23
N ILE A 79 21.79 -5.25 -2.36
CA ILE A 79 21.54 -6.69 -2.50
C ILE A 79 22.85 -7.50 -2.47
N SER A 80 23.90 -7.00 -3.14
CA SER A 80 25.22 -7.66 -3.20
C SER A 80 25.94 -7.64 -1.86
N ASP A 81 26.02 -6.47 -1.23
CA ASP A 81 26.89 -6.27 -0.07
C ASP A 81 26.22 -6.71 1.23
N ARG A 82 24.89 -6.82 1.27
CA ARG A 82 24.07 -7.13 2.46
C ARG A 82 24.65 -6.48 3.72
N PRO A 83 24.82 -5.15 3.75
CA PRO A 83 25.63 -4.47 4.78
C PRO A 83 25.12 -4.69 6.21
N LEU A 84 23.83 -5.01 6.37
CA LEU A 84 23.18 -5.27 7.66
C LEU A 84 23.00 -6.77 7.96
N GLY A 85 23.58 -7.65 7.15
CA GLY A 85 23.51 -9.10 7.29
C GLY A 85 22.13 -9.71 6.97
N ASN A 86 21.97 -11.00 7.29
CA ASN A 86 20.76 -11.76 6.99
C ASN A 86 19.56 -11.32 7.85
N PHE A 87 19.80 -10.94 9.11
CA PHE A 87 18.73 -10.53 10.02
C PHE A 87 17.94 -9.31 9.51
N ALA A 88 18.64 -8.27 9.05
CA ALA A 88 17.98 -7.09 8.51
C ALA A 88 17.27 -7.38 7.17
N SER A 89 17.83 -8.27 6.35
CA SER A 89 17.17 -8.74 5.12
C SER A 89 15.85 -9.45 5.43
N ASP A 90 15.85 -10.36 6.40
CA ASP A 90 14.66 -11.10 6.83
C ASP A 90 13.61 -10.18 7.45
N LEU A 91 14.05 -9.19 8.25
CA LEU A 91 13.18 -8.14 8.77
C LEU A 91 12.58 -7.30 7.65
N GLY A 92 13.35 -6.92 6.63
CA GLY A 92 12.83 -6.18 5.48
C GLY A 92 11.77 -6.98 4.71
N VAL A 93 11.98 -8.28 4.54
CA VAL A 93 10.99 -9.18 3.95
C VAL A 93 9.74 -9.25 4.82
N LEU A 94 9.89 -9.43 6.14
CA LEU A 94 8.76 -9.46 7.06
C LEU A 94 7.99 -8.14 7.06
N ALA A 95 8.70 -7.00 7.06
CA ALA A 95 8.15 -5.66 7.04
C ALA A 95 7.31 -5.40 5.81
N GLY A 96 7.81 -5.80 4.65
CA GLY A 96 7.11 -5.63 3.38
C GLY A 96 6.06 -6.69 3.10
N SER A 97 6.13 -7.85 3.76
CA SER A 97 5.10 -8.86 3.62
C SER A 97 3.74 -8.31 4.07
N LEU A 98 2.64 -8.94 3.64
CA LEU A 98 1.31 -8.58 4.13
C LEU A 98 1.07 -8.96 5.59
N THR A 99 1.98 -9.72 6.20
CA THR A 99 1.82 -10.29 7.53
C THR A 99 1.61 -9.24 8.62
N PRO A 100 2.42 -8.16 8.74
CA PRO A 100 2.22 -7.15 9.77
C PRO A 100 0.86 -6.45 9.66
N ASN A 101 0.43 -6.14 8.43
CA ASN A 101 -0.85 -5.49 8.16
C ASN A 101 -2.01 -6.37 8.62
N LEU A 102 -1.97 -7.65 8.28
CA LEU A 102 -3.01 -8.62 8.65
C LEU A 102 -3.02 -8.91 10.15
N ILE A 103 -1.85 -9.02 10.79
CA ILE A 103 -1.74 -9.20 12.24
C ILE A 103 -2.34 -8.00 12.97
N TYR A 104 -1.97 -6.77 12.57
CA TYR A 104 -2.51 -5.56 13.18
C TYR A 104 -4.02 -5.46 12.98
N ALA A 105 -4.50 -5.65 11.73
CA ALA A 105 -5.92 -5.59 11.43
C ALA A 105 -6.71 -6.64 12.22
N GLY A 106 -6.25 -7.90 12.22
CA GLY A 106 -6.86 -9.00 12.95
C GLY A 106 -6.87 -8.74 14.45
N GLY A 107 -5.74 -8.29 15.02
CA GLY A 107 -5.63 -7.94 16.43
C GLY A 107 -6.63 -6.85 16.84
N MET A 108 -6.69 -5.75 16.09
CA MET A 108 -7.62 -4.66 16.35
C MET A 108 -9.08 -5.11 16.23
N LEU A 109 -9.44 -5.89 15.21
CA LEU A 109 -10.79 -6.39 15.02
C LEU A 109 -11.20 -7.39 16.10
N LEU A 110 -10.30 -8.28 16.53
CA LEU A 110 -10.54 -9.21 17.62
C LEU A 110 -10.72 -8.46 18.94
N THR A 111 -9.84 -7.52 19.27
CA THR A 111 -9.98 -6.68 20.47
C THR A 111 -11.28 -5.89 20.44
N ALA A 112 -11.66 -5.33 19.30
CA ALA A 112 -12.93 -4.63 19.15
C ALA A 112 -14.14 -5.55 19.31
N ALA A 113 -14.08 -6.79 18.82
CA ALA A 113 -15.15 -7.77 19.00
C ALA A 113 -15.33 -8.17 20.47
N ILE A 114 -14.24 -8.25 21.25
CA ILE A 114 -14.27 -8.59 22.68
C ILE A 114 -14.71 -7.38 23.52
N THR A 115 -14.21 -6.19 23.22
CA THR A 115 -14.42 -4.97 24.02
C THR A 115 -15.65 -4.16 23.60
N GLY A 116 -16.18 -4.39 22.41
CA GLY A 116 -17.23 -3.56 21.81
C GLY A 116 -16.76 -2.17 21.36
N ASN A 117 -15.45 -1.87 21.37
CA ASN A 117 -14.94 -0.54 21.04
C ASN A 117 -14.98 -0.26 19.52
N HIS A 118 -15.82 0.70 19.12
CA HIS A 118 -15.98 1.12 17.73
C HIS A 118 -14.74 1.80 17.14
N GLU A 119 -13.96 2.53 17.94
CA GLU A 119 -12.72 3.18 17.50
C GLU A 119 -11.66 2.13 17.15
N THR A 120 -11.48 1.11 18.01
CA THR A 120 -10.58 -0.02 17.75
C THR A 120 -11.00 -0.78 16.49
N ARG A 121 -12.31 -0.93 16.27
CA ARG A 121 -12.83 -1.53 15.04
C ARG A 121 -12.48 -0.71 13.80
N ALA A 122 -12.61 0.61 13.89
CA ALA A 122 -12.26 1.53 12.81
C ALA A 122 -10.77 1.41 12.43
N LYS A 123 -9.87 1.30 13.41
CA LYS A 123 -8.43 1.07 13.20
C LYS A 123 -8.14 -0.20 12.40
N GLY A 124 -8.78 -1.31 12.78
CA GLY A 124 -8.63 -2.58 12.07
C GLY A 124 -9.16 -2.52 10.63
N ASN A 125 -10.34 -1.93 10.45
CA ASN A 125 -10.93 -1.72 9.14
C ASN A 125 -10.09 -0.80 8.25
N LEU A 126 -9.53 0.28 8.81
CA LEU A 126 -8.66 1.19 8.08
C LEU A 126 -7.42 0.47 7.55
N MET A 127 -6.76 -0.35 8.37
CA MET A 127 -5.60 -1.13 7.94
C MET A 127 -5.95 -2.06 6.78
N LEU A 128 -7.09 -2.77 6.83
CA LEU A 128 -7.52 -3.65 5.74
C LEU A 128 -7.75 -2.86 4.45
N ARG A 129 -8.48 -1.74 4.54
CA ARG A 129 -8.78 -0.87 3.38
C ARG A 129 -7.50 -0.31 2.77
N ALA A 130 -6.62 0.25 3.58
CA ALA A 130 -5.35 0.82 3.13
C ALA A 130 -4.46 -0.25 2.47
N THR A 131 -4.35 -1.42 3.09
CA THR A 131 -3.56 -2.54 2.55
C THR A 131 -4.10 -2.99 1.21
N ALA A 132 -5.41 -3.21 1.13
CA ALA A 132 -6.02 -3.74 -0.07
C ALA A 132 -6.02 -2.70 -1.21
N TYR A 133 -6.24 -1.42 -0.92
CA TYR A 133 -6.06 -0.32 -1.88
C TYR A 133 -4.61 -0.26 -2.40
N SER A 134 -3.63 -0.39 -1.52
CA SER A 134 -2.22 -0.33 -1.86
C SER A 134 -1.79 -1.52 -2.74
N GLN A 135 -2.26 -2.72 -2.43
CA GLN A 135 -1.99 -3.92 -3.24
C GLN A 135 -2.71 -3.88 -4.58
N ALA A 136 -3.96 -3.42 -4.62
CA ALA A 136 -4.70 -3.18 -5.85
C ALA A 136 -3.97 -2.20 -6.78
N THR A 137 -3.54 -1.07 -6.23
CA THR A 137 -2.80 -0.03 -6.96
C THR A 137 -1.47 -0.58 -7.48
N THR A 138 -0.71 -1.29 -6.64
CA THR A 138 0.55 -1.93 -7.03
C THR A 138 0.36 -2.91 -8.17
N THR A 139 -0.65 -3.77 -8.05
CA THR A 139 -0.95 -4.80 -9.05
C THR A 139 -1.34 -4.15 -10.37
N ALA A 140 -2.21 -3.14 -10.33
CA ALA A 140 -2.59 -2.38 -11.52
C ALA A 140 -1.36 -1.75 -12.19
N LEU A 141 -0.50 -1.07 -11.43
CA LEU A 141 0.70 -0.43 -11.96
C LEU A 141 1.68 -1.43 -12.58
N LYS A 142 1.89 -2.59 -11.96
CA LYS A 142 2.70 -3.68 -12.53
C LYS A 142 2.24 -4.08 -13.93
N PHE A 143 0.93 -4.22 -14.13
CA PHE A 143 0.37 -4.59 -15.43
C PHE A 143 0.31 -3.44 -16.45
N ILE A 144 0.38 -2.18 -15.99
CA ILE A 144 0.43 -1.00 -16.86
C ILE A 144 1.85 -0.77 -17.36
N ILE A 145 2.80 -0.66 -16.43
CA ILE A 145 4.19 -0.26 -16.70
C ILE A 145 4.94 -1.40 -17.37
N ARG A 146 4.68 -2.63 -16.90
CA ARG A 146 5.24 -3.87 -17.45
C ARG A 146 6.77 -3.87 -17.49
N GLU A 147 7.37 -3.40 -16.40
CA GLU A 147 8.81 -3.29 -16.27
C GLU A 147 9.46 -4.69 -16.21
N PRO A 148 10.46 -5.00 -17.07
CA PRO A 148 11.23 -6.23 -17.00
C PRO A 148 11.95 -6.38 -15.66
N ARG A 149 12.15 -7.63 -15.24
CA ARG A 149 13.07 -7.94 -14.15
C ARG A 149 14.52 -7.78 -14.64
N PRO A 150 15.42 -7.22 -13.81
CA PRO A 150 16.83 -7.10 -14.15
C PRO A 150 17.56 -8.46 -14.23
N ASP A 151 16.95 -9.55 -13.76
CA ASP A 151 17.50 -10.90 -13.77
C ASP A 151 17.37 -11.65 -15.13
N GLY A 152 16.76 -11.02 -16.13
CA GLY A 152 16.60 -11.61 -17.47
C GLY A 152 15.57 -12.74 -17.57
N SER A 153 14.79 -13.00 -16.52
CA SER A 153 13.74 -14.04 -16.50
C SER A 153 12.60 -13.84 -17.51
N GLY A 154 12.50 -12.65 -18.11
CA GLY A 154 11.42 -12.28 -19.04
C GLY A 154 10.11 -11.90 -18.34
N GLU A 155 10.04 -12.00 -17.01
CA GLU A 155 8.92 -11.46 -16.22
C GLU A 155 8.90 -9.94 -16.32
N LYS A 156 7.72 -9.37 -16.56
CA LYS A 156 7.50 -7.93 -16.80
C LYS A 156 6.61 -7.30 -15.73
N VAL A 157 6.79 -7.67 -14.46
CA VAL A 157 5.98 -7.13 -13.35
C VAL A 157 6.89 -6.74 -12.17
N SER A 158 8.07 -6.20 -12.45
CA SER A 158 9.04 -5.81 -11.43
C SER A 158 8.60 -4.55 -10.68
N PHE A 159 8.20 -3.50 -11.40
CA PHE A 159 7.83 -2.21 -10.84
C PHE A 159 6.31 -1.99 -10.70
N PRO A 160 5.81 -1.41 -9.59
CA PRO A 160 6.53 -1.08 -8.35
C PRO A 160 6.68 -2.28 -7.39
N SER A 161 7.45 -2.12 -6.31
CA SER A 161 7.66 -3.16 -5.28
C SER A 161 6.42 -3.37 -4.42
N GLY A 162 5.92 -4.62 -4.38
CA GLY A 162 4.80 -5.00 -3.51
C GLY A 162 5.16 -5.01 -2.03
N HIS A 163 6.40 -5.41 -1.69
CA HIS A 163 6.89 -5.40 -0.32
C HIS A 163 6.99 -3.98 0.22
N SER A 164 7.61 -3.07 -0.54
CA SER A 164 7.72 -1.66 -0.16
C SER A 164 6.33 -1.03 -0.02
N THR A 165 5.42 -1.32 -0.96
CA THR A 165 4.05 -0.80 -0.88
C THR A 165 3.31 -1.31 0.35
N GLY A 166 3.47 -2.58 0.72
CA GLY A 166 2.91 -3.16 1.95
C GLY A 166 3.43 -2.49 3.22
N ALA A 167 4.76 -2.35 3.34
CA ALA A 167 5.43 -1.76 4.49
C ALA A 167 5.06 -0.28 4.68
N PHE A 168 5.09 0.53 3.62
CA PHE A 168 4.74 1.95 3.70
C PHE A 168 3.23 2.16 3.93
N SER A 169 2.38 1.26 3.42
CA SER A 169 0.94 1.26 3.77
C SER A 169 0.74 1.00 5.25
N PHE A 170 1.46 0.04 5.83
CA PHE A 170 1.41 -0.24 7.26
C PHE A 170 1.85 0.98 8.08
N ALA A 171 3.03 1.52 7.78
CA ALA A 171 3.60 2.66 8.49
C ALA A 171 2.70 3.89 8.46
N SER A 172 2.06 4.14 7.32
CA SER A 172 1.11 5.27 7.16
C SER A 172 -0.12 5.12 8.05
N VAL A 173 -0.68 3.91 8.17
CA VAL A 173 -1.81 3.66 9.07
C VAL A 173 -1.36 3.77 10.54
N ILE A 174 -0.18 3.27 10.89
CA ILE A 174 0.35 3.40 12.25
C ILE A 174 0.56 4.88 12.61
N GLN A 175 1.12 5.68 11.70
CA GLN A 175 1.25 7.13 11.93
C GLN A 175 -0.11 7.80 12.11
N ALA A 176 -1.08 7.47 11.27
CA ALA A 176 -2.41 8.08 11.34
C ALA A 176 -3.13 7.75 12.66
N GLU A 177 -3.02 6.51 13.14
CA GLU A 177 -3.77 6.02 14.30
C GLU A 177 -3.05 6.17 15.64
N HIS A 178 -1.72 6.26 15.63
CA HIS A 178 -0.88 6.31 16.85
C HIS A 178 0.07 7.50 16.90
N GLY A 179 0.12 8.32 15.85
CA GLY A 179 0.94 9.53 15.80
C GLY A 179 2.39 9.30 15.38
N TRP A 180 3.15 10.41 15.34
CA TRP A 180 4.46 10.47 14.69
C TRP A 180 5.57 9.62 15.33
N ILE A 181 5.52 9.36 16.64
CA ILE A 181 6.58 8.56 17.28
C ILE A 181 6.49 7.10 16.79
N TYR A 182 5.30 6.51 16.85
CA TYR A 182 5.06 5.15 16.36
C TYR A 182 5.13 5.09 14.83
N GLY A 183 4.60 6.11 14.14
CA GLY A 183 4.73 6.26 12.70
C GLY A 183 6.19 6.29 12.25
N GLY A 184 7.02 7.12 12.89
CA GLY A 184 8.44 7.23 12.60
C GLY A 184 9.14 5.89 12.73
N LEU A 185 8.93 5.16 13.84
CA LEU A 185 9.47 3.81 14.00
C LEU A 185 8.99 2.84 12.91
N ALA A 186 7.72 2.91 12.52
CA ALA A 186 7.17 2.08 11.47
C ALA A 186 7.75 2.42 10.08
N TYR A 187 8.03 3.70 9.78
CA TYR A 187 8.72 4.09 8.54
C TYR A 187 10.18 3.68 8.53
N THR A 188 10.87 3.74 9.67
CA THR A 188 12.22 3.18 9.79
C THR A 188 12.21 1.67 9.57
N TYR A 189 11.17 0.97 10.02
CA TYR A 189 11.00 -0.46 9.74
C TYR A 189 10.68 -0.75 8.27
N ALA A 190 10.08 0.21 7.56
CA ALA A 190 9.75 0.07 6.14
C ALA A 190 10.92 0.37 5.17
N THR A 191 12.02 0.95 5.67
CA THR A 191 13.18 1.42 4.90
C THR A 191 14.38 0.50 5.12
#